data_AF-A0A1Y1UDJ7-F1
#
_entry.id   AF-A0A1Y1UDJ7-F1
#
_cell.length_a   1.000
_cell.length_b   1.000
_cell.length_c   1.000
_cell.angle_alpha   90.00
_cell.angle_beta   90.00
_cell.angle_gamma   90.00
#
_symmetry.space_group_name_H-M   'P 1'
#
loop_
_entity.id
_entity.type
_entity.pdbx_description
1 polymer ?
#
loop_
_entity_poly.entity_id
_entity_poly.type
_entity_poly.pdbx_seq_one_letter_code
_entity_poly.pdbx_strand_id
1 'polypeptide(L)'
;MIDFQSQISQHNANPSLTNHLETSQHLISITKTSSDMFSIVSAFTALAIVSRAIAYINTGVHCGTTADATLSDCEALVNDQSIWDAAFNTGNICHYSNVIENGGIPAEAYNVACHGNCCVYVAGYAANQIDKYFTQEQAQGLLGCGDTANNKINALQTFDDHGVCISSGDGCGDCFDDSDFTKRWIPKRRAVEFGRDKF
;
A
#
# COMPACT_ATOMS: atom_id res chain seq x y z
N MET A 1 19.17 -40.12 -78.20
CA MET A 1 19.98 -40.60 -77.07
C MET A 1 19.26 -40.10 -75.82
N ILE A 2 18.59 -41.02 -75.10
CA ILE A 2 17.76 -40.84 -73.87
C ILE A 2 16.46 -40.04 -74.14
N ASP A 3 15.22 -40.54 -74.19
CA ASP A 3 14.46 -41.66 -73.59
C ASP A 3 14.19 -41.54 -72.09
N PHE A 4 12.98 -41.11 -71.70
CA PHE A 4 12.14 -41.63 -70.60
C PHE A 4 10.85 -40.78 -70.40
N GLN A 5 9.69 -41.44 -70.52
CA GLN A 5 8.49 -41.46 -69.65
C GLN A 5 8.32 -40.40 -68.52
N SER A 6 7.16 -40.06 -67.97
CA SER A 6 5.75 -40.47 -68.03
C SER A 6 4.97 -39.49 -67.12
N GLN A 7 3.66 -39.48 -67.31
CA GLN A 7 2.55 -38.83 -66.63
C GLN A 7 2.57 -38.67 -65.08
N ILE A 8 1.58 -37.87 -64.63
CA ILE A 8 0.73 -38.02 -63.42
C ILE A 8 0.96 -37.02 -62.26
N SER A 9 -0.18 -36.40 -61.92
CA SER A 9 -0.66 -35.96 -60.60
C SER A 9 -0.07 -34.77 -59.84
N GLN A 10 -1.04 -33.90 -59.52
CA GLN A 10 -1.39 -33.41 -58.18
C GLN A 10 -0.57 -32.27 -57.58
N HIS A 11 -1.30 -31.17 -57.36
CA HIS A 11 -1.31 -30.36 -56.14
C HIS A 11 -0.51 -30.94 -54.97
N ASN A 12 0.48 -30.17 -54.49
CA ASN A 12 0.78 -29.87 -53.08
C ASN A 12 2.17 -29.19 -53.04
N ALA A 13 2.29 -27.95 -52.59
CA ALA A 13 2.17 -27.40 -51.23
C ALA A 13 3.59 -27.05 -50.75
N ASN A 14 3.82 -25.80 -50.33
CA ASN A 14 4.10 -25.43 -48.94
C ASN A 14 4.32 -23.89 -48.82
N PRO A 15 4.39 -23.31 -47.61
CA PRO A 15 3.23 -22.87 -46.84
C PRO A 15 3.31 -21.37 -46.54
N SER A 16 2.17 -20.71 -46.36
CA SER A 16 2.07 -19.65 -45.35
C SER A 16 0.63 -19.18 -45.23
N LEU A 17 0.15 -19.15 -43.98
CA LEU A 17 -0.95 -18.32 -43.50
C LEU A 17 -2.28 -18.43 -44.26
N THR A 18 -3.26 -19.11 -43.65
CA THR A 18 -4.44 -18.48 -43.05
C THR A 18 -5.58 -19.50 -42.86
N ASN A 19 -6.45 -19.17 -41.90
CA ASN A 19 -7.82 -19.67 -41.71
C ASN A 19 -7.89 -21.04 -41.00
N HIS A 20 -8.83 -21.29 -40.11
CA HIS A 20 -10.26 -21.04 -40.26
C HIS A 20 -10.95 -21.03 -38.89
N LEU A 21 -11.85 -20.08 -38.69
CA LEU A 21 -12.90 -20.10 -37.68
C LEU A 21 -13.96 -21.11 -38.15
N GLU A 22 -14.21 -22.18 -37.40
CA GLU A 22 -15.47 -22.91 -37.33
C GLU A 22 -15.31 -24.04 -36.32
N THR A 23 -16.07 -24.03 -35.22
CA THR A 23 -17.13 -24.99 -34.83
C THR A 23 -17.17 -24.93 -33.28
N SER A 24 -18.22 -25.21 -32.53
CA SER A 24 -19.53 -25.79 -32.75
C SER A 24 -20.39 -25.39 -31.54
N GLN A 25 -21.64 -24.99 -31.74
CA GLN A 25 -22.61 -24.85 -30.65
C GLN A 25 -23.13 -26.25 -30.28
N HIS A 26 -22.82 -26.73 -29.08
CA HIS A 26 -23.49 -27.88 -28.50
C HIS A 26 -24.23 -27.48 -27.22
N LEU A 27 -25.55 -27.46 -27.33
CA LEU A 27 -26.49 -27.53 -26.21
C LEU A 27 -26.22 -28.81 -25.41
N ILE A 28 -26.05 -28.70 -24.10
CA ILE A 28 -26.13 -29.86 -23.20
C ILE A 28 -27.14 -29.56 -22.08
N SER A 29 -28.24 -30.31 -22.18
CA SER A 29 -29.31 -30.48 -21.21
C SER A 29 -28.78 -31.05 -19.90
N ILE A 30 -29.11 -30.42 -18.76
CA ILE A 30 -28.74 -30.94 -17.43
C ILE A 30 -29.91 -31.78 -16.90
N THR A 31 -29.85 -33.10 -17.13
CA THR A 31 -30.60 -34.09 -16.34
C THR A 31 -29.77 -34.52 -15.13
N LYS A 32 -30.44 -34.55 -13.97
CA LYS A 32 -29.90 -34.70 -12.62
C LYS A 32 -30.03 -36.16 -12.17
N THR A 33 -28.92 -36.84 -11.86
CA THR A 33 -28.85 -38.10 -11.08
C THR A 33 -27.42 -38.21 -10.53
N SER A 34 -27.18 -37.89 -9.26
CA SER A 34 -27.18 -38.78 -8.08
C SER A 34 -26.07 -39.84 -8.07
N SER A 35 -25.38 -39.86 -6.91
CA SER A 35 -24.49 -40.89 -6.33
C SER A 35 -23.00 -40.89 -6.72
N ASP A 36 -22.21 -40.62 -5.67
CA ASP A 36 -20.96 -41.28 -5.29
C ASP A 36 -19.61 -40.82 -5.87
N MET A 37 -18.90 -40.11 -4.99
CA MET A 37 -17.60 -40.49 -4.44
C MET A 37 -16.36 -40.29 -5.35
N PHE A 38 -15.70 -39.13 -5.19
CA PHE A 38 -14.28 -38.98 -4.79
C PHE A 38 -13.80 -37.54 -5.04
N SER A 39 -13.11 -36.98 -4.03
CA SER A 39 -12.21 -35.81 -4.04
C SER A 39 -12.56 -34.63 -4.95
N ILE A 40 -13.16 -33.59 -4.37
CA ILE A 40 -13.14 -32.24 -4.97
C ILE A 40 -12.27 -31.37 -4.07
N VAL A 41 -11.06 -31.11 -4.56
CA VAL A 41 -10.21 -29.99 -4.15
C VAL A 41 -11.03 -28.72 -4.37
N SER A 42 -11.43 -28.05 -3.29
CA SER A 42 -12.15 -26.78 -3.35
C SER A 42 -11.27 -25.74 -4.04
N ALA A 43 -11.63 -25.40 -5.28
CA ALA A 43 -11.02 -24.31 -6.02
C ALA A 43 -11.44 -22.98 -5.37
N PHE A 44 -10.46 -22.25 -4.85
CA PHE A 44 -10.63 -20.90 -4.32
C PHE A 44 -11.05 -19.95 -5.44
N THR A 45 -12.20 -19.32 -5.30
CA THR A 45 -12.65 -18.19 -6.12
C THR A 45 -11.75 -16.99 -5.87
N ALA A 46 -10.97 -16.58 -6.86
CA ALA A 46 -10.22 -15.32 -6.82
C ALA A 46 -11.19 -14.13 -7.00
N LEU A 47 -11.37 -13.35 -5.94
CA LEU A 47 -12.08 -12.09 -5.97
C LEU A 47 -11.10 -11.00 -6.43
N ALA A 48 -11.34 -10.39 -7.59
CA ALA A 48 -10.52 -9.28 -8.08
C ALA A 48 -10.81 -8.01 -7.26
N ILE A 49 -9.82 -7.54 -6.48
CA ILE A 49 -9.88 -6.28 -5.74
C ILE A 49 -9.62 -5.13 -6.73
N VAL A 50 -10.55 -4.17 -6.78
CA VAL A 50 -10.41 -2.93 -7.55
C VAL A 50 -9.51 -1.98 -6.77
N SER A 51 -8.29 -1.73 -7.24
CA SER A 51 -7.39 -0.72 -6.66
C SER A 51 -7.95 0.68 -6.92
N ARG A 52 -8.41 1.36 -5.87
CA ARG A 52 -8.69 2.80 -5.89
C ARG A 52 -7.37 3.55 -5.72
N ALA A 53 -6.76 3.99 -6.82
CA ALA A 53 -5.73 5.02 -6.75
C ALA A 53 -6.42 6.38 -6.56
N ILE A 54 -6.67 6.77 -5.31
CA ILE A 54 -6.97 8.17 -4.98
C ILE A 54 -5.62 8.84 -4.78
N ALA A 55 -5.13 9.54 -5.79
CA ALA A 55 -4.04 10.49 -5.63
C ALA A 55 -4.56 11.67 -4.81
N TYR A 56 -4.52 11.54 -3.48
CA TYR A 56 -4.74 12.67 -2.59
C TYR A 56 -3.50 13.55 -2.69
N ILE A 57 -3.65 14.77 -3.20
CA ILE A 57 -2.58 15.78 -3.18
C ILE A 57 -2.44 16.25 -1.73
N ASN A 58 -1.81 15.42 -0.90
CA ASN A 58 -1.40 15.82 0.45
C ASN A 58 -0.13 16.64 0.29
N THR A 59 -0.22 17.94 0.53
CA THR A 59 0.95 18.85 0.58
C THR A 59 1.88 18.58 1.77
N GLY A 60 1.81 17.39 2.36
CA GLY A 60 2.61 16.94 3.49
C GLY A 60 3.00 15.47 3.43
N VAL A 61 2.79 14.77 2.29
CA VAL A 61 3.37 13.43 2.09
C VAL A 61 4.75 13.56 1.47
N HIS A 62 5.75 12.96 2.11
CA HIS A 62 7.14 12.89 1.69
C HIS A 62 7.49 11.42 1.52
N CYS A 63 7.71 10.99 0.28
CA CYS A 63 8.23 9.65 -0.03
C CYS A 63 9.76 9.73 -0.07
N GLY A 64 10.47 8.73 0.46
CA GLY A 64 11.94 8.73 0.43
C GLY A 64 12.61 9.31 1.68
N THR A 65 12.20 8.88 2.87
CA THR A 65 12.88 9.21 4.14
C THR A 65 14.13 8.33 4.34
N THR A 66 14.65 8.26 5.57
CA THR A 66 15.70 7.32 5.94
C THR A 66 15.13 5.93 6.26
N ALA A 67 15.91 4.87 6.00
CA ALA A 67 15.66 3.46 6.34
C ALA A 67 14.47 2.77 5.66
N ASP A 68 14.72 2.12 4.51
CA ASP A 68 13.70 1.39 3.75
C ASP A 68 13.09 0.20 4.51
N ALA A 69 11.77 0.20 4.67
CA ALA A 69 11.01 -1.01 5.00
C ALA A 69 10.77 -1.87 3.76
N THR A 70 10.43 -3.13 3.98
CA THR A 70 9.91 -4.02 2.93
C THR A 70 8.47 -3.63 2.60
N LEU A 71 8.17 -3.29 1.34
CA LEU A 71 6.82 -2.88 0.94
C LEU A 71 5.76 -3.95 1.24
N SER A 72 6.03 -5.22 0.92
CA SER A 72 5.09 -6.31 1.21
C SER A 72 4.80 -6.49 2.71
N ASP A 73 5.78 -6.23 3.58
CA ASP A 73 5.58 -6.29 5.03
C ASP A 73 4.67 -5.15 5.50
N CYS A 74 4.83 -3.96 4.90
CA CYS A 74 3.97 -2.82 5.18
C CYS A 74 2.54 -3.04 4.69
N GLU A 75 2.37 -3.57 3.47
CA GLU A 75 1.06 -3.93 2.95
C GLU A 75 0.35 -4.94 3.86
N ALA A 76 1.06 -5.96 4.35
CA ALA A 76 0.52 -6.92 5.32
C ALA A 76 0.15 -6.24 6.64
N LEU A 77 1.03 -5.40 7.19
CA LEU A 77 0.80 -4.70 8.46
C LEU A 77 -0.46 -3.84 8.43
N VAL A 78 -0.61 -3.00 7.40
CA VAL A 78 -1.65 -1.97 7.42
C VAL A 78 -2.96 -2.44 6.80
N ASN A 79 -2.97 -3.42 5.89
CA ASN A 79 -4.20 -3.92 5.25
C ASN A 79 -4.85 -5.11 5.98
N ASP A 80 -4.12 -5.85 6.83
CA ASP A 80 -4.70 -6.93 7.64
C ASP A 80 -5.02 -6.44 9.05
N GLN A 81 -6.32 -6.35 9.37
CA GLN A 81 -6.77 -5.89 10.69
C GLN A 81 -6.26 -6.75 11.83
N SER A 82 -6.12 -8.06 11.64
CA SER A 82 -5.66 -8.97 12.68
C SER A 82 -4.18 -8.77 13.00
N ILE A 83 -3.36 -8.52 11.98
CA ILE A 83 -1.94 -8.19 12.14
C ILE A 83 -1.79 -6.84 12.84
N TRP A 84 -2.50 -5.81 12.35
CA TRP A 84 -2.50 -4.50 12.99
C TRP A 84 -2.94 -4.58 14.45
N ASP A 85 -4.01 -5.32 14.72
CA ASP A 85 -4.59 -5.37 16.06
C ASP A 85 -3.66 -6.00 17.08
N ALA A 86 -2.90 -7.01 16.66
CA ALA A 86 -1.90 -7.69 17.47
C ALA A 86 -0.60 -6.89 17.62
N ALA A 87 -0.23 -6.10 16.60
CA ALA A 87 0.99 -5.32 16.58
C ALA A 87 0.86 -3.97 17.33
N PHE A 88 -0.36 -3.42 17.43
CA PHE A 88 -0.56 -2.08 17.95
C PHE A 88 -0.16 -1.93 19.42
N ASN A 89 0.77 -1.00 19.70
CA ASN A 89 1.28 -0.69 21.03
C ASN A 89 1.78 0.75 21.12
N THR A 90 1.35 1.52 22.12
CA THR A 90 1.84 2.89 22.34
C THR A 90 2.93 3.00 23.41
N GLY A 91 3.44 1.87 23.90
CA GLY A 91 4.50 1.82 24.92
C GLY A 91 5.94 1.92 24.38
N ASN A 92 6.14 1.77 23.06
CA ASN A 92 7.46 1.83 22.45
C ASN A 92 7.78 3.27 22.02
N ILE A 93 8.62 3.95 22.79
CA ILE A 93 8.98 5.36 22.58
C ILE A 93 10.37 5.45 21.93
N CYS A 94 10.50 6.31 20.93
CA CYS A 94 11.78 6.79 20.42
C CYS A 94 11.80 8.31 20.37
N HIS A 95 12.94 8.86 19.95
CA HIS A 95 13.21 10.29 20.02
C HIS A 95 13.74 10.80 18.70
N TYR A 96 13.35 12.03 18.35
CA TYR A 96 13.86 12.80 17.21
C TYR A 96 14.26 14.20 17.69
N SER A 97 15.30 14.76 17.11
CA SER A 97 15.89 16.08 17.38
C SER A 97 15.82 16.98 16.14
N ASN A 98 14.61 17.26 15.67
CA ASN A 98 14.39 18.13 14.52
C ASN A 98 14.64 19.61 14.85
N VAL A 99 15.74 20.17 14.34
CA VAL A 99 16.13 21.56 14.60
C VAL A 99 15.09 22.60 14.19
N ILE A 100 14.21 22.29 13.23
CA ILE A 100 13.17 23.20 12.75
C ILE A 100 11.93 23.17 13.65
N GLU A 101 11.48 21.97 14.04
CA GLU A 101 10.26 21.80 14.84
C GLU A 101 10.50 22.05 16.33
N ASN A 102 11.61 21.55 16.89
CA ASN A 102 11.86 21.53 18.33
C ASN A 102 13.15 22.27 18.74
N GLY A 103 13.79 23.00 17.83
CA GLY A 103 15.02 23.73 18.10
C GLY A 103 16.21 22.82 18.44
N GLY A 104 16.14 21.53 18.08
CA GLY A 104 17.14 20.52 18.37
C GLY A 104 16.98 19.87 19.76
N ILE A 105 15.86 20.09 20.43
CA ILE A 105 15.53 19.46 21.71
C ILE A 105 14.83 18.12 21.42
N PRO A 106 15.31 16.98 21.93
CA PRO A 106 14.68 15.69 21.70
C PRO A 106 13.17 15.71 22.01
N ALA A 107 12.37 15.28 21.04
CA ALA A 107 10.93 15.11 21.14
C ALA A 107 10.56 13.64 20.94
N GLU A 108 9.43 13.23 21.52
CA GLU A 108 8.98 11.84 21.47
C GLU A 108 8.26 11.50 20.16
N ALA A 109 8.60 10.33 19.63
CA ALA A 109 7.83 9.60 18.65
C ALA A 109 7.51 8.20 19.19
N TYR A 110 6.46 7.58 18.68
CA TYR A 110 5.95 6.30 19.15
C TYR A 110 6.00 5.29 18.02
N ASN A 111 6.64 4.15 18.25
CA ASN A 111 6.51 2.99 17.37
C ASN A 111 5.21 2.28 17.69
N VAL A 112 4.18 2.54 16.88
CA VAL A 112 2.82 2.12 17.20
C VAL A 112 2.51 0.72 16.72
N ALA A 113 3.20 0.20 15.71
CA ALA A 113 2.98 -1.15 15.20
C ALA A 113 4.15 -1.59 14.31
N CYS A 114 4.53 -2.86 14.37
CA CYS A 114 5.50 -3.45 13.45
C CYS A 114 5.06 -4.85 12.98
N HIS A 115 5.43 -5.17 11.74
CA HIS A 115 5.36 -6.52 11.18
C HIS A 115 6.51 -6.72 10.20
N GLY A 116 7.25 -7.82 10.34
CA GLY A 116 8.46 -8.05 9.55
C GLY A 116 9.45 -6.89 9.72
N ASN A 117 9.90 -6.32 8.60
CA ASN A 117 10.75 -5.13 8.57
C ASN A 117 9.95 -3.82 8.38
N CYS A 118 8.62 -3.83 8.54
CA CYS A 118 7.83 -2.60 8.47
C CYS A 118 7.37 -2.15 9.85
N CYS A 119 7.53 -0.87 10.14
CA CYS A 119 7.02 -0.23 11.34
C CYS A 119 6.30 1.08 11.01
N VAL A 120 5.27 1.38 11.80
CA VAL A 120 4.54 2.65 11.76
C VAL A 120 4.94 3.47 12.98
N TYR A 121 5.27 4.74 12.75
CA TYR A 121 5.66 5.68 13.77
C TYR A 121 4.73 6.88 13.82
N VAL A 122 4.49 7.43 15.01
CA VAL A 122 3.69 8.64 15.21
C VAL A 122 4.46 9.64 16.05
N ALA A 123 4.54 10.89 15.58
CA ALA A 123 5.12 12.00 16.32
C ALA A 123 4.08 13.09 16.57
N GLY A 124 4.23 13.82 17.67
CA GLY A 124 3.43 15.01 17.96
C GLY A 124 2.15 14.79 18.75
N TYR A 125 1.85 13.55 19.10
CA TYR A 125 0.85 13.15 20.08
C TYR A 125 1.50 12.55 21.32
N ALA A 126 0.81 12.63 22.46
CA ALA A 126 1.10 11.76 23.60
C ALA A 126 0.50 10.36 23.37
N ALA A 127 1.05 9.33 24.02
CA ALA A 127 0.63 7.93 23.87
C ALA A 127 -0.90 7.70 23.97
N ASN A 128 -1.59 8.45 24.83
CA ASN A 128 -3.04 8.33 25.05
C ASN A 128 -3.91 9.08 24.02
N GLN A 129 -3.30 9.84 23.12
CA GLN A 129 -3.98 10.55 22.03
C GLN A 129 -3.90 9.80 20.70
N ILE A 130 -3.02 8.80 20.60
CA ILE A 130 -2.85 7.99 19.39
C ILE A 130 -4.06 7.07 19.25
N ASP A 131 -4.92 7.37 18.27
CA ASP A 131 -6.04 6.52 17.92
C ASP A 131 -5.58 5.37 17.01
N LYS A 132 -5.90 4.15 17.41
CA LYS A 132 -5.45 2.92 16.75
C LYS A 132 -5.88 2.82 15.29
N TYR A 133 -7.14 3.05 14.99
CA TYR A 133 -7.68 2.79 13.64
C TYR A 133 -7.44 3.98 12.71
N PHE A 134 -7.49 5.19 13.25
CA PHE A 134 -7.15 6.38 12.49
C PHE A 134 -5.68 6.39 12.08
N THR A 135 -4.77 6.00 12.98
CA THR A 135 -3.34 5.86 12.64
C THR A 135 -3.12 4.80 11.56
N GLN A 136 -3.87 3.69 11.60
CA GLN A 136 -3.83 2.65 10.57
C GLN A 136 -4.23 3.20 9.20
N GLU A 137 -5.35 3.94 9.13
CA GLU A 137 -5.86 4.55 7.90
C GLU A 137 -4.83 5.54 7.31
N GLN A 138 -4.20 6.35 8.15
CA GLN A 138 -3.16 7.28 7.72
C GLN A 138 -1.93 6.54 7.17
N ALA A 139 -1.49 5.46 7.84
CA ALA A 139 -0.40 4.62 7.36
C ALA A 139 -0.76 3.91 6.03
N GLN A 140 -1.99 3.42 5.86
CA GLN A 140 -2.46 2.87 4.58
C GLN A 140 -2.33 3.90 3.45
N GLY A 141 -2.62 5.18 3.72
CA GLY A 141 -2.48 6.27 2.76
C GLY A 141 -1.04 6.47 2.25
N LEU A 142 -0.04 6.01 3.00
CA LEU A 142 1.38 6.11 2.65
C LEU A 142 1.87 5.01 1.70
N LEU A 143 1.10 3.93 1.50
CA LEU A 143 1.48 2.84 0.59
C LEU A 143 1.71 3.30 -0.86
N GLY A 144 1.15 4.46 -1.25
CA GLY A 144 1.41 5.09 -2.55
C GLY A 144 2.87 5.53 -2.77
N CYS A 145 3.68 5.62 -1.72
CA CYS A 145 5.11 5.89 -1.79
C CYS A 145 5.98 4.64 -2.07
N GLY A 146 5.38 3.45 -2.11
CA GLY A 146 6.11 2.20 -2.29
C GLY A 146 6.80 2.08 -3.66
N ASP A 147 8.08 1.74 -3.64
CA ASP A 147 8.83 1.29 -4.81
C ASP A 147 8.61 -0.21 -5.02
N THR A 148 7.58 -0.52 -5.81
CA THR A 148 7.22 -1.90 -6.17
C THR A 148 8.31 -2.65 -6.93
N ALA A 149 9.20 -1.96 -7.66
CA ALA A 149 10.27 -2.62 -8.40
C ALA A 149 11.37 -3.17 -7.47
N ASN A 150 11.59 -2.48 -6.35
CA ASN A 150 12.62 -2.84 -5.36
C ASN A 150 12.05 -3.42 -4.06
N ASN A 151 10.72 -3.55 -3.95
CA ASN A 151 9.99 -3.98 -2.75
C ASN A 151 10.36 -3.14 -1.51
N LYS A 152 10.46 -1.82 -1.69
CA LYS A 152 10.90 -0.89 -0.66
C LYS A 152 9.87 0.20 -0.44
N ILE A 153 9.77 0.68 0.79
CA ILE A 153 8.96 1.85 1.12
C ILE A 153 9.56 2.57 2.32
N ASN A 154 9.52 3.89 2.25
CA ASN A 154 9.54 4.73 3.42
C ASN A 154 8.80 6.03 3.07
N ALA A 155 8.07 6.56 4.05
CA ALA A 155 7.23 7.71 3.80
C ALA A 155 6.82 8.39 5.11
N LEU A 156 6.72 9.71 5.07
CA LEU A 156 6.17 10.54 6.13
C LEU A 156 4.93 11.26 5.61
N GLN A 157 3.87 11.30 6.40
CA GLN A 157 2.79 12.26 6.25
C GLN A 157 2.76 13.21 7.44
N THR A 158 2.93 14.49 7.16
CA THR A 158 2.82 15.57 8.14
C THR A 158 1.42 16.17 8.11
N PHE A 159 0.80 16.26 9.28
CA PHE A 159 -0.48 16.93 9.53
C PHE A 159 -0.26 18.23 10.33
N ASP A 160 -1.34 18.95 10.63
CA ASP A 160 -1.26 20.21 11.37
C ASP A 160 -0.75 20.01 12.83
N ASP A 161 -1.04 18.85 13.44
CA ASP A 161 -0.77 18.57 14.86
C ASP A 161 0.14 17.35 15.13
N HIS A 162 0.31 16.45 14.15
CA HIS A 162 1.09 15.23 14.28
C HIS A 162 1.70 14.80 12.94
N GLY A 163 2.52 13.76 12.97
CA GLY A 163 3.04 13.09 11.78
C GLY A 163 2.93 11.58 11.90
N VAL A 164 2.71 10.91 10.78
CA VAL A 164 2.69 9.45 10.67
C VAL A 164 3.76 9.04 9.67
N CYS A 165 4.61 8.08 10.03
CA CYS A 165 5.66 7.56 9.17
C CYS A 165 5.56 6.05 9.00
N ILE A 166 5.87 5.55 7.81
CA ILE A 166 6.21 4.14 7.54
C ILE A 166 7.71 4.07 7.27
N SER A 167 8.40 3.20 7.99
CA SER A 167 9.84 2.97 7.81
C SER A 167 10.25 1.60 8.36
N SER A 168 11.52 1.22 8.19
CA SER A 168 12.07 0.02 8.82
C SER A 168 12.10 0.14 10.34
N GLY A 169 12.33 -0.97 11.04
CA GLY A 169 12.47 -1.00 12.52
C GLY A 169 13.54 -0.05 13.08
N ASP A 170 14.51 0.32 12.25
CA ASP A 170 15.60 1.24 12.60
C ASP A 170 15.25 2.71 12.31
N GLY A 171 14.16 3.00 11.58
CA GLY A 171 13.79 4.38 11.20
C GLY A 171 13.12 5.20 12.30
N CYS A 172 13.13 4.72 13.54
CA CYS A 172 12.52 5.42 14.67
C CYS A 172 13.32 6.68 15.01
N GLY A 173 12.71 7.84 14.83
CA GLY A 173 13.36 9.13 15.03
C GLY A 173 13.77 9.76 13.70
N ASP A 174 14.49 9.00 12.87
CA ASP A 174 14.97 9.44 11.55
C ASP A 174 13.83 9.92 10.63
N CYS A 175 12.67 9.26 10.69
CA CYS A 175 11.44 9.68 10.00
C CYS A 175 11.03 11.14 10.26
N PHE A 176 11.42 11.69 11.40
CA PHE A 176 10.99 13.01 11.88
C PHE A 176 12.17 13.97 12.10
N ASP A 177 13.42 13.51 11.90
CA ASP A 177 14.62 14.31 12.13
C ASP A 177 14.94 15.29 10.99
N ASP A 178 14.47 14.98 9.78
CA ASP A 178 14.69 15.81 8.61
C ASP A 178 13.70 16.97 8.50
N SER A 179 14.01 17.93 7.63
CA SER A 179 13.17 19.12 7.39
C SER A 179 11.75 18.83 6.90
N ASP A 180 11.45 17.58 6.58
CA ASP A 180 10.16 17.11 6.08
C ASP A 180 9.09 17.02 7.20
N PHE A 181 9.51 16.96 8.47
CA PHE A 181 8.60 17.07 9.61
C PHE A 181 8.61 18.48 10.21
N THR A 182 7.76 19.36 9.68
CA THR A 182 7.43 20.63 10.33
C THR A 182 5.94 20.69 10.54
N LYS A 183 5.48 20.70 11.80
CA LYS A 183 4.06 20.91 12.06
C LYS A 183 3.72 22.31 11.58
N ARG A 184 2.67 22.41 10.78
CA ARG A 184 2.22 23.72 10.34
C ARG A 184 1.61 24.42 11.54
N TRP A 185 2.36 25.35 12.14
CA TRP A 185 1.82 26.23 13.17
C TRP A 185 0.80 27.16 12.54
N ILE A 186 -0.43 26.68 12.35
CA ILE A 186 -1.57 27.54 12.13
C ILE A 186 -1.86 28.12 13.52
N PRO A 187 -1.66 29.43 13.76
CA PRO A 187 -2.15 30.04 14.98
C PRO A 187 -3.62 29.65 15.07
N LYS A 188 -4.01 28.87 16.09
CA LYS A 188 -5.44 28.69 16.44
C LYS A 188 -6.02 30.08 16.29
N ARG A 189 -6.90 30.30 15.30
CA ARG A 189 -7.50 31.61 15.07
C ARG A 189 -7.99 32.03 16.44
N ARG A 190 -7.29 32.99 17.05
CA ARG A 190 -7.74 33.67 18.25
C ARG A 190 -9.09 34.18 17.76
N ALA A 191 -10.18 33.58 18.25
CA ALA A 191 -11.49 34.13 18.03
C ALA A 191 -11.34 35.56 18.51
N VAL A 192 -11.22 36.49 17.56
CA VAL A 192 -11.30 37.89 17.87
C VAL A 192 -12.74 38.00 18.31
N GLU A 193 -12.97 37.96 19.62
CA GLU A 193 -14.12 38.61 20.22
C GLU A 193 -14.06 40.04 19.68
N PHE A 194 -14.76 40.24 18.57
CA PHE A 194 -15.07 41.54 18.07
C PHE A 194 -15.93 42.17 19.15
N GLY A 195 -15.28 43.03 19.93
CA GLY A 195 -15.88 43.77 21.02
C GLY A 195 -17.21 44.34 20.57
N ARG A 196 -18.27 43.89 21.22
CA ARG A 196 -19.56 44.57 21.18
C ARG A 196 -19.56 45.56 22.33
N ASP A 197 -18.78 46.62 22.17
CA ASP A 197 -18.95 47.85 22.92
C ASP A 197 -19.48 48.93 21.98
N LYS A 198 -20.63 49.48 22.39
CA LYS A 198 -21.30 50.72 21.94
C LYS A 198 -22.14 50.62 20.65
N PHE A 199 -23.46 50.49 20.82
CA PHE A 199 -24.43 51.60 20.77
C PHE A 199 -25.65 51.26 21.64
#